data_AF-A0A5J6GT07-F1
#
_entry.id   AF-A0A5J6GT07-F1
#
_cell.length_a   1.000
_cell.length_b   1.000
_cell.length_c   1.000
_cell.angle_alpha   90.00
_cell.angle_beta   90.00
_cell.angle_gamma   90.00
#
_symmetry.space_group_name_H-M   'P 1'
#
loop_
_entity.id
_entity.type
_entity.pdbx_description
1 polymer ?
#
loop_
_entity_poly.entity_id
_entity_poly.type
_entity_poly.pdbx_seq_one_letter_code
_entity_poly.pdbx_strand_id
1 'polypeptide(L)'
;MSEPSTAAPSRVPASRRPRNAAHPSPALRARAVRALRHASPALLAYAAVRTLGLLVFGAWAHHKHRGVRHLLMESWDCDWYLKIAEHGYAHTLGTQFDANNLAFFPLLPSLIRAGDALVPGLPRGAVGLGIALVCSFAAAWGIFAVGDRLYGRRAGVVLAVLWGSLPVALVQWMGYTESLFTALTAWSLYAVLTGRWLWAGSLAALAGVTRPTGVALAAAVSLTALLSLRRRAPFAVRPLLGALLAPLGWLAYVGWVGLRLGRWDGYFAVQKLWHNEWDGGVETLRRMHALFVIERPQLFLAMVTAVLLGSVVLFVLSAGDRQPLPLLVFTGLLLLIVLGSSGVYFPRARFLLPGFPLLLPVAVALARARTHVLVTALTALALTSAAFGGHMLLAWLGPP
;
A
#
# COMPACT_ATOMS: atom_id res chain seq x y z
N MET A 1 -81.87 -12.14 -36.94
CA MET A 1 -81.34 -13.52 -36.87
C MET A 1 -80.19 -13.59 -37.87
N SER A 2 -78.91 -13.78 -37.53
CA SER A 2 -78.28 -14.29 -36.32
C SER A 2 -76.78 -13.93 -36.39
N GLU A 3 -76.13 -13.71 -35.24
CA GLU A 3 -74.68 -13.47 -35.10
C GLU A 3 -73.83 -14.68 -35.53
N PRO A 4 -72.59 -14.48 -36.01
CA PRO A 4 -71.55 -15.48 -36.01
C PRO A 4 -70.52 -15.27 -34.88
N SER A 5 -70.15 -16.40 -34.27
CA SER A 5 -69.21 -16.62 -33.18
C SER A 5 -67.80 -16.03 -33.42
N THR A 6 -67.27 -15.28 -32.45
CA THR A 6 -65.88 -14.81 -32.37
C THR A 6 -64.99 -15.78 -31.59
N ALA A 7 -64.05 -16.43 -32.28
CA ALA A 7 -62.94 -17.16 -31.66
C ALA A 7 -61.78 -16.19 -31.33
N ALA A 8 -61.26 -16.27 -30.11
CA ALA A 8 -60.17 -15.42 -29.61
C ALA A 8 -58.78 -15.92 -30.04
N PRO A 9 -57.82 -15.04 -30.40
CA PRO A 9 -56.47 -15.45 -30.80
C PRO A 9 -55.55 -15.68 -29.59
N SER A 10 -54.82 -16.80 -29.63
CA SER A 10 -53.78 -17.19 -28.67
C SER A 10 -52.57 -16.25 -28.72
N ARG A 11 -52.20 -15.64 -27.58
CA ARG A 11 -50.97 -14.84 -27.44
C ARG A 11 -49.78 -15.73 -27.09
N VAL A 12 -48.86 -15.90 -28.03
CA VAL A 12 -47.53 -16.46 -27.79
C VAL A 12 -46.67 -15.44 -27.01
N PRO A 13 -45.96 -15.82 -25.92
CA PRO A 13 -45.12 -14.88 -25.19
C PRO A 13 -43.88 -14.49 -26.00
N ALA A 14 -43.65 -13.18 -26.14
CA ALA A 14 -42.49 -12.63 -26.83
C ALA A 14 -41.17 -13.08 -26.18
N SER A 15 -40.28 -13.63 -26.99
CA SER A 15 -38.90 -13.99 -26.64
C SER A 15 -38.14 -12.80 -26.05
N ARG A 16 -37.58 -12.97 -24.84
CA ARG A 16 -36.66 -12.01 -24.21
C ARG A 16 -35.42 -11.83 -25.11
N ARG A 17 -35.19 -10.60 -25.58
CA ARG A 17 -33.91 -10.21 -26.22
C ARG A 17 -32.75 -10.41 -25.25
N PRO A 18 -31.57 -10.84 -25.74
CA PRO A 18 -30.38 -10.98 -24.90
C PRO A 18 -29.94 -9.62 -24.35
N ARG A 19 -29.65 -9.58 -23.05
CA ARG A 19 -29.03 -8.43 -22.38
C ARG A 19 -27.67 -8.16 -23.03
N ASN A 20 -27.57 -7.09 -23.81
CA ASN A 20 -26.29 -6.59 -24.31
C ASN A 20 -25.31 -6.42 -23.14
N ALA A 21 -24.10 -6.94 -23.32
CA ALA A 21 -22.98 -6.79 -22.41
C ALA A 21 -22.77 -5.29 -22.08
N ALA A 22 -22.60 -4.99 -20.80
CA ALA A 22 -22.53 -3.64 -20.27
C ALA A 22 -21.29 -2.88 -20.80
N HIS A 23 -21.44 -2.15 -21.90
CA HIS A 23 -20.46 -1.13 -22.28
C HIS A 23 -20.56 0.04 -21.28
N PRO A 24 -19.43 0.51 -20.71
CA PRO A 24 -19.45 1.69 -19.83
C PRO A 24 -20.00 2.88 -20.60
N SER A 25 -20.94 3.61 -20.00
CA SER A 25 -21.56 4.77 -20.64
C SER A 25 -20.48 5.77 -21.11
N PRO A 26 -20.66 6.44 -22.27
CA PRO A 26 -19.69 7.41 -22.81
C PRO A 26 -19.26 8.48 -21.79
N ALA A 27 -20.17 8.85 -20.88
CA ALA A 27 -19.92 9.80 -19.80
C ALA A 27 -18.91 9.31 -18.75
N LEU A 28 -18.95 8.02 -18.37
CA LEU A 28 -17.98 7.42 -17.44
C LEU A 28 -16.58 7.39 -18.05
N ARG A 29 -16.48 7.00 -19.33
CA ARG A 29 -15.22 7.02 -20.08
C ARG A 29 -14.64 8.44 -20.16
N ALA A 30 -15.46 9.43 -20.52
CA ALA A 30 -15.03 10.82 -20.58
C ALA A 30 -14.54 11.35 -19.22
N ARG A 31 -15.21 10.99 -18.12
CA ARG A 31 -14.78 11.35 -16.76
C ARG A 31 -13.45 10.70 -16.38
N ALA A 32 -13.29 9.41 -16.68
CA ALA A 32 -12.04 8.69 -16.42
C ALA A 32 -10.87 9.29 -17.20
N VAL A 33 -11.05 9.58 -18.49
CA VAL A 33 -10.02 10.21 -19.33
C VAL A 33 -9.65 11.59 -18.79
N ARG A 34 -10.63 12.42 -18.37
CA ARG A 34 -10.34 13.72 -17.75
C ARG A 34 -9.55 13.58 -16.44
N ALA A 35 -9.94 12.65 -15.58
CA ALA A 35 -9.23 12.40 -14.33
C ALA A 35 -7.78 11.92 -14.58
N LEU A 36 -7.59 11.04 -15.57
CA LEU A 36 -6.28 10.56 -15.98
C LEU A 36 -5.41 11.69 -16.57
N ARG A 37 -5.97 12.53 -17.45
CA ARG A 37 -5.27 13.71 -17.99
C ARG A 37 -4.90 14.72 -16.90
N HIS A 38 -5.71 14.84 -15.86
CA HIS A 38 -5.39 15.70 -14.72
C HIS A 38 -4.22 15.14 -13.90
N ALA A 39 -4.21 13.82 -13.66
CA ALA A 39 -3.16 13.12 -12.94
C ALA A 39 -1.89 12.82 -13.77
N SER A 40 -1.95 12.94 -15.09
CA SER A 40 -0.86 12.49 -15.97
C SER A 40 0.51 13.10 -15.67
N PRO A 41 0.67 14.39 -15.26
CA PRO A 41 1.99 14.90 -14.92
C PRO A 41 2.59 14.19 -13.70
N ALA A 42 1.76 13.84 -12.70
CA ALA A 42 2.20 13.10 -11.53
C ALA A 42 2.62 11.68 -11.89
N LEU A 43 1.83 10.99 -12.73
CA LEU A 43 2.11 9.62 -13.15
C LEU A 43 3.34 9.53 -14.06
N LEU A 44 3.52 10.49 -14.98
CA LEU A 44 4.69 10.56 -15.85
C LEU A 44 5.95 10.90 -15.06
N ALA A 45 5.89 11.85 -14.12
CA ALA A 45 7.03 12.19 -13.27
C ALA A 45 7.40 11.03 -12.32
N TYR A 46 6.40 10.36 -11.74
CA TYR A 46 6.61 9.13 -10.98
C TYR A 46 7.28 8.06 -11.83
N ALA A 47 6.77 7.80 -13.05
CA ALA A 47 7.35 6.83 -13.97
C ALA A 47 8.80 7.17 -14.31
N ALA A 48 9.12 8.45 -14.56
CA ALA A 48 10.47 8.90 -14.87
C ALA A 48 11.44 8.62 -13.73
N VAL A 49 11.08 8.97 -12.49
CA VAL A 49 11.89 8.69 -11.29
C VAL A 49 12.08 7.19 -11.09
N ARG A 50 11.01 6.39 -11.23
CA ARG A 50 11.11 4.95 -11.05
C ARG A 50 11.92 4.26 -12.14
N THR A 51 11.81 4.74 -13.38
CA THR A 51 12.61 4.24 -14.50
C THR A 51 14.08 4.58 -14.30
N LEU A 52 14.42 5.79 -13.86
CA LEU A 52 15.79 6.14 -13.47
C LEU A 52 16.34 5.19 -12.41
N GLY A 53 15.56 4.95 -11.34
CA GLY A 53 15.94 4.01 -10.29
C GLY A 53 16.18 2.58 -10.81
N LEU A 54 15.30 2.09 -11.69
CA LEU A 54 15.43 0.77 -12.32
C LEU A 54 16.65 0.69 -13.25
N LEU A 55 16.95 1.73 -14.03
CA LEU A 55 18.10 1.78 -14.93
C LEU A 55 19.42 1.76 -14.16
N VAL A 56 19.54 2.60 -13.12
CA VAL A 56 20.72 2.64 -12.25
C VAL A 56 20.91 1.29 -11.55
N PHE A 57 19.85 0.73 -10.99
CA PHE A 57 19.89 -0.61 -10.38
C PHE A 57 20.27 -1.68 -11.40
N GLY A 58 19.69 -1.66 -12.60
CA GLY A 58 19.97 -2.64 -13.65
C GLY A 58 21.43 -2.60 -14.13
N ALA A 59 21.97 -1.41 -14.34
CA ALA A 59 23.38 -1.22 -14.70
C ALA A 59 24.32 -1.72 -13.60
N TRP A 60 24.02 -1.40 -12.34
CA TRP A 60 24.82 -1.85 -11.20
C TRP A 60 24.72 -3.38 -11.00
N ALA A 61 23.52 -3.94 -11.10
CA ALA A 61 23.29 -5.38 -11.01
C ALA A 61 24.03 -6.14 -12.11
N HIS A 62 24.02 -5.60 -13.34
CA HIS A 62 24.78 -6.16 -14.47
C HIS A 62 26.28 -6.16 -14.18
N HIS A 63 26.84 -5.04 -13.69
CA HIS A 63 28.25 -4.96 -13.33
C HIS A 63 28.64 -5.90 -12.17
N LYS A 64 27.71 -6.20 -11.26
CA LYS A 64 27.91 -7.16 -10.16
C LYS A 64 27.53 -8.60 -10.52
N HIS A 65 27.16 -8.89 -11.77
CA HIS A 65 26.69 -10.18 -12.24
C HIS A 65 25.51 -10.75 -11.42
N ARG A 66 24.59 -9.88 -10.97
CA ARG A 66 23.41 -10.24 -10.19
C ARG A 66 22.17 -10.25 -11.08
N GLY A 67 21.32 -11.26 -10.92
CA GLY A 67 20.08 -11.41 -11.69
C GLY A 67 19.00 -10.42 -11.26
N VAL A 68 18.77 -9.37 -12.06
CA VAL A 68 17.71 -8.35 -11.83
C VAL A 68 16.34 -8.99 -11.63
N ARG A 69 15.99 -9.97 -12.48
CA ARG A 69 14.71 -10.67 -12.42
C ARG A 69 14.50 -11.35 -11.08
N HIS A 70 15.47 -12.16 -10.66
CA HIS A 70 15.44 -12.87 -9.38
C HIS A 70 15.27 -11.91 -8.20
N LEU A 71 16.07 -10.83 -8.16
CA LEU A 71 16.00 -9.83 -7.09
C LEU A 71 14.64 -9.14 -6.99
N LEU A 72 14.00 -8.82 -8.12
CA LEU A 72 12.72 -8.09 -8.13
C LEU A 72 11.49 -9.00 -7.94
N MET A 73 11.58 -10.27 -8.33
CA MET A 73 10.38 -11.13 -8.45
C MET A 73 10.42 -12.41 -7.61
N GLU A 74 11.56 -12.80 -7.04
CA GLU A 74 11.75 -14.09 -6.35
C GLU A 74 12.51 -14.00 -5.02
N SER A 75 13.14 -12.88 -4.68
CA SER A 75 13.94 -12.76 -3.44
C SER A 75 13.12 -12.37 -2.21
N TRP A 76 13.54 -12.88 -1.04
CA TRP A 76 13.02 -12.58 0.30
C TRP A 76 11.50 -12.69 0.43
N ASP A 77 10.76 -11.60 0.66
CA ASP A 77 9.31 -11.67 0.88
C ASP A 77 8.56 -12.15 -0.38
N CYS A 78 9.12 -11.97 -1.58
CA CYS A 78 8.55 -12.54 -2.81
C CYS A 78 8.42 -14.05 -2.67
N ASP A 79 9.47 -14.73 -2.22
CA ASP A 79 9.50 -16.19 -2.06
C ASP A 79 8.38 -16.68 -1.12
N TRP A 80 8.12 -15.96 -0.02
CA TRP A 80 7.00 -16.27 0.86
C TRP A 80 5.64 -16.16 0.14
N TYR A 81 5.40 -15.07 -0.59
CA TYR A 81 4.15 -14.89 -1.31
C TYR A 81 3.97 -15.93 -2.42
N LEU A 82 5.04 -16.29 -3.13
CA LEU A 82 5.03 -17.31 -4.18
C LEU A 82 4.74 -18.69 -3.61
N LYS A 83 5.42 -19.08 -2.52
CA LYS A 83 5.20 -20.36 -1.84
C LYS A 83 3.78 -20.48 -1.30
N ILE A 84 3.21 -19.41 -0.75
CA ILE A 84 1.81 -19.39 -0.30
C ILE A 84 0.84 -19.49 -1.48
N ALA A 85 1.12 -18.80 -2.59
CA ALA A 85 0.28 -18.88 -3.79
C ALA A 85 0.25 -20.31 -4.37
N GLU A 86 1.37 -21.03 -4.29
CA GLU A 86 1.53 -22.38 -4.81
C GLU A 86 1.03 -23.48 -3.85
N HIS A 87 1.47 -23.43 -2.58
CA HIS A 87 1.27 -24.52 -1.61
C HIS A 87 0.21 -24.19 -0.55
N GLY A 88 -0.24 -22.94 -0.49
CA GLY A 88 -1.12 -22.46 0.57
C GLY A 88 -0.39 -22.21 1.89
N TYR A 89 -1.18 -22.12 2.96
CA TYR A 89 -0.69 -21.74 4.29
C TYR A 89 -0.37 -22.96 5.15
N ALA A 90 0.56 -22.79 6.09
CA ALA A 90 0.86 -23.77 7.12
C ALA A 90 -0.38 -24.09 7.97
N HIS A 91 -0.45 -25.33 8.44
CA HIS A 91 -1.55 -25.83 9.28
C HIS A 91 -1.20 -25.88 10.78
N THR A 92 0.08 -25.73 11.12
CA THR A 92 0.58 -25.81 12.48
C THR A 92 1.48 -24.61 12.79
N LEU A 93 1.59 -24.25 14.07
CA LEU A 93 2.47 -23.16 14.51
C LEU A 93 3.96 -23.52 14.33
N GLY A 94 4.32 -24.78 14.63
CA GLY A 94 5.72 -25.20 14.67
C GLY A 94 6.49 -24.53 15.82
N THR A 95 7.81 -24.73 15.82
CA THR A 95 8.73 -24.19 16.84
C THR A 95 9.90 -23.42 16.22
N GLN A 96 10.03 -23.45 14.89
CA GLN A 96 11.12 -22.78 14.18
C GLN A 96 10.86 -21.27 14.10
N PHE A 97 11.89 -20.50 14.45
CA PHE A 97 11.90 -19.05 14.26
C PHE A 97 12.01 -18.71 12.77
N ASP A 98 11.42 -17.58 12.39
CA ASP A 98 11.47 -16.98 11.05
C ASP A 98 10.99 -17.89 9.89
N ALA A 99 10.13 -18.88 10.20
CA ALA A 99 9.75 -19.94 9.26
C ALA A 99 8.24 -20.08 9.01
N ASN A 100 7.38 -19.42 9.79
CA ASN A 100 5.93 -19.64 9.67
C ASN A 100 5.25 -18.65 8.72
N ASN A 101 4.72 -19.17 7.60
CA ASN A 101 4.11 -18.37 6.54
C ASN A 101 2.77 -17.70 6.93
N LEU A 102 2.16 -18.06 8.06
CA LEU A 102 0.95 -17.39 8.59
C LEU A 102 1.19 -15.93 8.98
N ALA A 103 2.44 -15.48 9.05
CA ALA A 103 2.79 -14.07 9.23
C ALA A 103 2.45 -13.19 8.01
N PHE A 104 2.31 -13.79 6.83
CA PHE A 104 2.07 -13.08 5.57
C PHE A 104 0.58 -13.06 5.23
N PHE A 105 0.03 -11.87 5.04
CA PHE A 105 -1.40 -11.67 4.81
C PHE A 105 -1.82 -12.04 3.37
N PRO A 106 -3.09 -12.40 3.16
CA PRO A 106 -3.46 -13.29 2.04
C PRO A 106 -3.75 -12.59 0.71
N LEU A 107 -3.91 -11.27 0.65
CA LEU A 107 -4.40 -10.63 -0.57
C LEU A 107 -3.42 -10.80 -1.75
N LEU A 108 -2.13 -10.52 -1.56
CA LEU A 108 -1.16 -10.65 -2.64
C LEU A 108 -0.97 -12.10 -3.10
N PRO A 109 -0.75 -13.10 -2.22
CA PRO A 109 -0.70 -14.50 -2.64
C PRO A 109 -1.95 -14.96 -3.40
N SER A 110 -3.13 -14.53 -2.96
CA SER A 110 -4.40 -14.88 -3.61
C SER A 110 -4.52 -14.25 -5.01
N LEU A 111 -4.05 -13.01 -5.17
CA LEU A 111 -3.99 -12.35 -6.48
C LEU A 111 -2.96 -13.01 -7.41
N ILE A 112 -1.80 -13.42 -6.89
CA ILE A 112 -0.79 -14.17 -7.66
C ILE A 112 -1.37 -15.50 -8.14
N ARG A 113 -2.02 -16.26 -7.25
CA ARG A 113 -2.68 -17.53 -7.60
C ARG A 113 -3.78 -17.33 -8.64
N ALA A 114 -4.57 -16.27 -8.52
CA ALA A 114 -5.60 -15.94 -9.51
C ALA A 114 -4.99 -15.56 -10.86
N GLY A 115 -3.91 -14.77 -10.87
CA GLY A 115 -3.21 -14.40 -12.10
C GLY A 115 -2.54 -15.58 -12.80
N ASP A 116 -1.96 -16.50 -12.05
CA ASP A 116 -1.39 -17.77 -12.55
C ASP A 116 -2.45 -18.61 -13.29
N ALA A 117 -3.66 -18.68 -12.72
CA ALA A 117 -4.78 -19.37 -13.36
C ALA A 117 -5.32 -18.65 -14.63
N LEU A 118 -5.23 -17.32 -14.68
CA LEU A 118 -5.72 -16.51 -15.80
C LEU A 118 -4.72 -16.41 -16.96
N VAL A 119 -3.43 -16.52 -16.69
CA VAL A 119 -2.36 -16.45 -17.69
C VAL A 119 -1.42 -17.66 -17.54
N PRO A 120 -1.87 -18.87 -17.93
CA PRO A 120 -1.05 -20.06 -17.82
C PRO A 120 0.29 -19.91 -18.56
N GLY A 121 1.39 -20.27 -17.90
CA GLY A 121 2.75 -20.21 -18.45
C GLY A 121 3.52 -18.92 -18.13
N LEU A 122 2.87 -17.88 -17.57
CA LEU A 122 3.59 -16.73 -17.03
C LEU A 122 4.16 -17.08 -15.64
N PRO A 123 5.46 -16.84 -15.35
CA PRO A 123 6.02 -17.13 -14.03
C PRO A 123 5.27 -16.36 -12.93
N ARG A 124 4.93 -17.03 -11.82
CA ARG A 124 4.22 -16.40 -10.68
C ARG A 124 4.92 -15.15 -10.15
N GLY A 125 6.26 -15.14 -10.15
CA GLY A 125 7.05 -13.94 -9.82
C GLY A 125 6.73 -12.75 -10.74
N ALA A 126 6.56 -12.99 -12.05
CA ALA A 126 6.18 -11.96 -13.00
C ALA A 126 4.74 -11.47 -12.77
N VAL A 127 3.81 -12.35 -12.36
CA VAL A 127 2.45 -11.95 -11.92
C VAL A 127 2.53 -11.02 -10.71
N GLY A 128 3.29 -11.41 -9.68
CA GLY A 128 3.50 -10.60 -8.46
C GLY A 128 4.11 -9.24 -8.77
N LEU A 129 5.16 -9.20 -9.60
CA LEU A 129 5.79 -7.96 -10.07
C LEU A 129 4.81 -7.09 -10.88
N GLY A 130 4.03 -7.69 -11.77
CA GLY A 130 3.00 -6.98 -12.55
C GLY A 130 1.93 -6.35 -11.66
N ILE A 131 1.46 -7.07 -10.63
CA ILE A 131 0.52 -6.54 -9.63
C ILE A 131 1.14 -5.35 -8.90
N ALA A 132 2.39 -5.49 -8.44
CA ALA A 132 3.10 -4.41 -7.75
C ALA A 132 3.24 -3.16 -8.62
N LEU A 133 3.64 -3.31 -9.89
CA LEU A 133 3.76 -2.22 -10.86
C LEU A 133 2.43 -1.49 -11.05
N VAL A 134 1.35 -2.23 -11.37
CA VAL A 134 0.02 -1.62 -11.56
C VAL A 134 -0.44 -0.90 -10.29
N CYS A 135 -0.24 -1.53 -9.12
CA CYS A 135 -0.57 -0.92 -7.85
C CYS A 135 0.30 0.30 -7.53
N SER A 136 1.54 0.35 -7.98
CA SER A 136 2.43 1.49 -7.72
C SER A 136 1.95 2.74 -8.47
N PHE A 137 1.44 2.59 -9.69
CA PHE A 137 0.77 3.66 -10.42
C PHE A 137 -0.58 4.03 -9.80
N ALA A 138 -1.37 3.05 -9.34
CA ALA A 138 -2.61 3.32 -8.63
C ALA A 138 -2.36 4.07 -7.30
N ALA A 139 -1.28 3.74 -6.59
CA ALA A 139 -0.81 4.43 -5.40
C ALA A 139 -0.37 5.86 -5.72
N ALA A 140 0.50 6.06 -6.71
CA ALA A 140 0.93 7.39 -7.15
C ALA A 140 -0.27 8.28 -7.54
N TRP A 141 -1.29 7.72 -8.19
CA TRP A 141 -2.53 8.43 -8.47
C TRP A 141 -3.31 8.78 -7.20
N GLY A 142 -3.52 7.83 -6.30
CA GLY A 142 -4.23 8.09 -5.04
C GLY A 142 -3.52 9.16 -4.19
N ILE A 143 -2.18 9.10 -4.13
CA ILE A 143 -1.33 10.07 -3.45
C ILE A 143 -1.47 11.45 -4.10
N PHE A 144 -1.35 11.54 -5.43
CA PHE A 144 -1.61 12.76 -6.19
C PHE A 144 -3.00 13.32 -5.88
N ALA A 145 -4.03 12.47 -5.85
CA ALA A 145 -5.41 12.89 -5.63
C ALA A 145 -5.60 13.47 -4.22
N VAL A 146 -4.95 12.90 -3.19
CA VAL A 146 -4.96 13.46 -1.83
C VAL A 146 -4.24 14.82 -1.79
N GLY A 147 -3.04 14.92 -2.37
CA GLY A 147 -2.30 16.18 -2.41
C GLY A 147 -3.02 17.28 -3.21
N ASP A 148 -3.57 16.95 -4.38
CA ASP A 148 -4.36 17.85 -5.22
C ASP A 148 -5.62 18.36 -4.49
N ARG A 149 -6.31 17.46 -3.77
CA ARG A 149 -7.53 17.80 -3.03
C ARG A 149 -7.29 18.78 -1.88
N LEU A 150 -6.13 18.69 -1.22
CA LEU A 150 -5.80 19.48 -0.03
C LEU A 150 -5.03 20.76 -0.36
N TYR A 151 -4.11 20.70 -1.31
CA TYR A 151 -3.13 21.76 -1.57
C TYR A 151 -2.95 22.10 -3.05
N GLY A 152 -3.77 21.53 -3.93
CA GLY A 152 -3.79 21.80 -5.37
C GLY A 152 -2.81 20.96 -6.19
N ARG A 153 -3.00 20.99 -7.51
CA ARG A 153 -2.38 20.06 -8.46
C ARG A 153 -0.87 19.97 -8.36
N ARG A 154 -0.21 21.12 -8.20
CA ARG A 154 1.25 21.19 -8.10
C ARG A 154 1.78 20.43 -6.88
N ALA A 155 1.17 20.61 -5.70
CA ALA A 155 1.53 19.85 -4.51
C ALA A 155 1.25 18.35 -4.67
N GLY A 156 0.13 17.98 -5.32
CA GLY A 156 -0.16 16.58 -5.66
C GLY A 156 0.91 15.93 -6.54
N VAL A 157 1.40 16.62 -7.57
CA VAL A 157 2.48 16.13 -8.43
C VAL A 157 3.76 15.93 -7.62
N VAL A 158 4.16 16.94 -6.85
CA VAL A 158 5.37 16.86 -6.01
C VAL A 158 5.28 15.73 -5.01
N LEU A 159 4.12 15.52 -4.37
CA LEU A 159 3.90 14.46 -3.40
C LEU A 159 4.08 13.06 -4.02
N ALA A 160 3.54 12.83 -5.22
CA ALA A 160 3.73 11.57 -5.94
C ALA A 160 5.20 11.32 -6.31
N VAL A 161 5.92 12.38 -6.70
CA VAL A 161 7.36 12.29 -7.00
C VAL A 161 8.17 12.00 -5.74
N LEU A 162 7.92 12.71 -4.63
CA LEU A 162 8.59 12.46 -3.35
C LEU A 162 8.40 11.02 -2.87
N TRP A 163 7.19 10.47 -3.02
CA TRP A 163 6.94 9.07 -2.71
C TRP A 163 7.74 8.12 -3.62
N GLY A 164 7.81 8.39 -4.93
CA GLY A 164 8.64 7.63 -5.87
C GLY A 164 10.16 7.76 -5.64
N SER A 165 10.58 8.81 -4.94
CA SER A 165 11.97 9.13 -4.57
C SER A 165 12.34 8.79 -3.12
N LEU A 166 11.52 8.02 -2.40
CA LEU A 166 11.92 7.54 -1.07
C LEU A 166 13.19 6.67 -1.17
N PRO A 167 14.06 6.61 -0.13
CA PRO A 167 15.33 5.87 -0.21
C PRO A 167 15.17 4.38 -0.57
N VAL A 168 14.07 3.77 -0.12
CA VAL A 168 13.71 2.36 -0.36
C VAL A 168 12.69 2.18 -1.50
N ALA A 169 12.50 3.19 -2.36
CA ALA A 169 11.43 3.20 -3.35
C ALA A 169 11.55 2.11 -4.43
N LEU A 170 12.69 1.42 -4.55
CA LEU A 170 12.83 0.27 -5.44
C LEU A 170 11.88 -0.88 -5.08
N VAL A 171 11.52 -1.01 -3.79
CA VAL A 171 10.51 -1.97 -3.33
C VAL A 171 9.13 -1.76 -3.97
N GLN A 172 8.83 -0.54 -4.42
CA GLN A 172 7.56 -0.27 -5.12
C GLN A 172 7.43 -1.08 -6.42
N TRP A 173 8.57 -1.48 -7.01
CA TRP A 173 8.70 -2.30 -8.21
C TRP A 173 9.32 -3.67 -7.90
N MET A 174 9.00 -4.23 -6.73
CA MET A 174 9.27 -5.62 -6.36
C MET A 174 7.93 -6.35 -6.17
N GLY A 175 7.89 -7.67 -6.30
CA GLY A 175 6.70 -8.52 -6.10
C GLY A 175 6.19 -8.59 -4.65
N TYR A 176 6.20 -7.47 -3.92
CA TYR A 176 5.79 -7.34 -2.54
C TYR A 176 4.45 -6.59 -2.37
N THR A 177 3.98 -6.49 -1.13
CA THR A 177 2.70 -5.86 -0.77
C THR A 177 2.73 -4.34 -0.66
N GLU A 178 3.90 -3.69 -0.64
CA GLU A 178 4.05 -2.24 -0.41
C GLU A 178 3.19 -1.39 -1.34
N SER A 179 3.29 -1.61 -2.65
CA SER A 179 2.53 -0.85 -3.65
C SER A 179 1.03 -1.12 -3.56
N LEU A 180 0.64 -2.39 -3.37
CA LEU A 180 -0.76 -2.81 -3.21
C LEU A 180 -1.40 -2.17 -1.97
N PHE A 181 -0.73 -2.27 -0.82
CA PHE A 181 -1.20 -1.69 0.43
C PHE A 181 -1.25 -0.16 0.35
N THR A 182 -0.25 0.48 -0.25
CA THR A 182 -0.22 1.95 -0.42
C THR A 182 -1.34 2.43 -1.33
N ALA A 183 -1.65 1.71 -2.41
CA ALA A 183 -2.76 2.05 -3.30
C ALA A 183 -4.11 2.00 -2.57
N LEU A 184 -4.38 0.92 -1.84
CA LEU A 184 -5.61 0.76 -1.06
C LEU A 184 -5.71 1.83 0.03
N THR A 185 -4.59 2.14 0.69
CA THR A 185 -4.49 3.19 1.70
C THR A 185 -4.78 4.57 1.14
N ALA A 186 -4.09 4.97 0.07
CA ALA A 186 -4.24 6.30 -0.52
C ALA A 186 -5.67 6.55 -1.00
N TRP A 187 -6.27 5.58 -1.67
CA TRP A 187 -7.66 5.69 -2.13
C TRP A 187 -8.69 5.60 -1.00
N SER A 188 -8.42 4.82 0.06
CA SER A 188 -9.28 4.80 1.25
C SER A 188 -9.28 6.15 1.95
N LEU A 189 -8.10 6.74 2.18
CA LEU A 189 -7.97 8.07 2.79
C LEU A 189 -8.61 9.16 1.90
N TYR A 190 -8.40 9.10 0.58
CA TYR A 190 -9.10 9.98 -0.35
C TYR A 190 -10.63 9.84 -0.28
N ALA A 191 -11.13 8.61 -0.14
CA ALA A 191 -12.55 8.34 0.03
C ALA A 191 -13.09 8.92 1.34
N VAL A 192 -12.34 8.87 2.44
CA VAL A 192 -12.68 9.56 3.71
C VAL A 192 -12.77 11.08 3.48
N LEU A 193 -11.74 11.68 2.86
CA LEU A 193 -11.68 13.13 2.59
C LEU A 193 -12.79 13.62 1.66
N THR A 194 -13.38 12.72 0.87
CA THR A 194 -14.51 13.02 -0.04
C THR A 194 -15.85 12.52 0.46
N GLY A 195 -15.93 11.99 1.69
CA GLY A 195 -17.17 11.53 2.32
C GLY A 195 -17.76 10.23 1.72
N ARG A 196 -16.96 9.45 0.98
CA ARG A 196 -17.35 8.19 0.33
C ARG A 196 -17.10 7.00 1.26
N TRP A 197 -17.82 6.96 2.37
CA TRP A 197 -17.56 6.04 3.49
C TRP A 197 -17.57 4.54 3.15
N LEU A 198 -18.46 4.09 2.26
CA LEU A 198 -18.47 2.68 1.83
C LEU A 198 -17.18 2.29 1.09
N TRP A 199 -16.69 3.17 0.21
CA TRP A 199 -15.43 2.97 -0.48
C TRP A 199 -14.25 3.03 0.49
N ALA A 200 -14.27 3.98 1.43
CA ALA A 200 -13.24 4.08 2.47
C ALA A 200 -13.12 2.79 3.30
N GLY A 201 -14.25 2.29 3.82
CA GLY A 201 -14.29 1.06 4.60
C GLY A 201 -13.94 -0.18 3.80
N SER A 202 -14.43 -0.32 2.56
CA SER A 202 -14.13 -1.48 1.71
C SER A 202 -12.65 -1.54 1.33
N LEU A 203 -12.05 -0.41 0.96
CA LEU A 203 -10.62 -0.34 0.65
C LEU A 203 -9.76 -0.56 1.90
N ALA A 204 -10.20 -0.09 3.08
CA ALA A 204 -9.53 -0.36 4.34
C ALA A 204 -9.60 -1.84 4.74
N ALA A 205 -10.73 -2.51 4.49
CA ALA A 205 -10.85 -3.95 4.70
C ALA A 205 -9.88 -4.71 3.77
N LEU A 206 -9.84 -4.37 2.48
CA LEU A 206 -8.87 -4.96 1.54
C LEU A 206 -7.43 -4.68 1.98
N ALA A 207 -7.13 -3.47 2.45
CA ALA A 207 -5.81 -3.14 2.98
C ALA A 207 -5.48 -3.96 4.23
N GLY A 208 -6.47 -4.21 5.10
CA GLY A 208 -6.36 -5.06 6.28
C GLY A 208 -6.00 -6.51 5.98
N VAL A 209 -6.32 -7.03 4.78
CA VAL A 209 -5.88 -8.36 4.32
C VAL A 209 -4.58 -8.34 3.51
N THR A 210 -3.85 -7.22 3.46
CA THR A 210 -2.52 -7.15 2.83
C THR A 210 -1.38 -7.24 3.82
N ARG A 211 -1.53 -6.68 5.04
CA ARG A 211 -0.45 -6.49 6.00
C ARG A 211 -0.97 -6.31 7.43
N PRO A 212 -0.15 -6.58 8.46
CA PRO A 212 -0.50 -6.32 9.86
C PRO A 212 -0.76 -4.83 10.13
N THR A 213 -0.02 -3.94 9.46
CA THR A 213 -0.15 -2.48 9.57
C THR A 213 -1.46 -1.93 9.00
N GLY A 214 -2.27 -2.76 8.31
CA GLY A 214 -3.60 -2.37 7.84
C GLY A 214 -4.57 -1.97 8.94
N VAL A 215 -4.33 -2.41 10.19
CA VAL A 215 -5.11 -1.98 11.36
C VAL A 215 -5.03 -0.46 11.60
N ALA A 216 -3.91 0.19 11.26
CA ALA A 216 -3.76 1.63 11.38
C ALA A 216 -4.73 2.39 10.45
N LEU A 217 -4.91 1.88 9.23
CA LEU A 217 -5.88 2.45 8.29
C LEU A 217 -7.31 2.18 8.73
N ALA A 218 -7.60 0.97 9.22
CA ALA A 218 -8.91 0.63 9.76
C ALA A 218 -9.30 1.60 10.89
N ALA A 219 -8.39 1.83 11.84
CA ALA A 219 -8.60 2.79 12.93
C ALA A 219 -8.83 4.21 12.43
N ALA A 220 -8.03 4.70 11.46
CA ALA A 220 -8.20 6.03 10.87
C ALA A 220 -9.57 6.22 10.20
N VAL A 221 -10.03 5.22 9.43
CA VAL A 221 -11.35 5.25 8.79
C VAL A 221 -12.47 5.17 9.82
N SER A 222 -12.42 4.20 10.74
CA SER A 222 -13.47 3.99 11.74
C SER A 222 -13.59 5.18 12.67
N LEU A 223 -12.50 5.71 13.21
CA LEU A 223 -12.53 6.87 14.09
C LEU A 223 -13.11 8.10 13.37
N THR A 224 -12.63 8.40 12.17
CA THR A 224 -13.10 9.57 11.41
C THR A 224 -14.57 9.43 11.03
N ALA A 225 -15.00 8.22 10.66
CA ALA A 225 -16.39 7.91 10.34
C ALA A 225 -17.31 8.08 11.56
N LEU A 226 -16.94 7.53 12.72
CA LEU A 226 -17.69 7.66 13.97
C LEU A 226 -17.76 9.12 14.46
N LEU A 227 -16.67 9.87 14.36
CA LEU A 227 -16.68 11.31 14.67
C LEU A 227 -17.56 12.10 13.69
N SER A 228 -17.65 11.67 12.43
CA SER A 228 -18.55 12.30 11.46
C SER A 228 -20.03 12.06 11.80
N LEU A 229 -20.37 10.96 12.47
CA LEU A 229 -21.74 10.70 12.95
C LEU A 229 -22.16 11.71 14.01
N ARG A 230 -21.25 12.10 14.91
CA ARG A 230 -21.53 13.09 15.96
C ARG A 230 -21.83 14.49 15.42
N ARG A 231 -21.35 14.83 14.22
CA ARG A 231 -21.50 16.14 13.58
C ARG A 231 -22.64 16.20 12.56
N ARG A 232 -23.23 15.05 12.21
CA ARG A 232 -24.29 14.93 11.20
C ARG A 232 -25.60 14.56 11.91
N ALA A 233 -26.72 14.90 11.28
CA ALA A 233 -28.04 14.52 11.78
C ALA A 233 -28.10 13.01 12.12
N PRO A 234 -28.94 12.60 13.09
CA PRO A 234 -29.17 11.19 13.38
C PRO A 234 -29.55 10.48 12.07
N PHE A 235 -29.12 9.24 11.87
CA PHE A 235 -29.35 8.39 10.67
C PHE A 235 -28.33 8.45 9.51
N ALA A 236 -27.09 8.88 9.72
CA ALA A 236 -26.04 8.74 8.70
C ALA A 236 -25.50 7.28 8.59
N VAL A 237 -26.25 6.38 7.96
CA VAL A 237 -25.92 4.94 7.80
C VAL A 237 -24.59 4.71 7.08
N ARG A 238 -24.26 5.54 6.08
CA ARG A 238 -23.05 5.36 5.25
C ARG A 238 -21.74 5.43 6.06
N PRO A 239 -21.50 6.47 6.90
CA PRO A 239 -20.34 6.49 7.78
C PRO A 239 -20.29 5.30 8.75
N LEU A 240 -21.43 4.91 9.34
CA LEU A 240 -21.47 3.74 10.23
C LEU A 240 -21.03 2.46 9.49
N LEU A 241 -21.56 2.20 8.30
CA LEU A 241 -21.13 1.06 7.48
C LEU A 241 -19.64 1.15 7.12
N GLY A 242 -19.14 2.33 6.76
CA GLY A 242 -17.71 2.52 6.51
C GLY A 242 -16.85 2.20 7.75
N ALA A 243 -17.30 2.60 8.93
CA ALA A 243 -16.61 2.35 10.20
C ALA A 243 -16.60 0.86 10.57
N LEU A 244 -17.69 0.15 10.32
CA LEU A 244 -17.82 -1.29 10.59
C LEU A 244 -17.07 -2.15 9.57
N LEU A 245 -17.06 -1.75 8.29
CA LEU A 245 -16.36 -2.48 7.23
C LEU A 245 -14.83 -2.41 7.39
N ALA A 246 -14.30 -1.25 7.76
CA ALA A 246 -12.86 -0.99 7.76
C ALA A 246 -12.01 -2.03 8.53
N PRO A 247 -12.36 -2.46 9.76
CA PRO A 247 -11.57 -3.45 10.50
C PRO A 247 -11.78 -4.90 10.05
N LEU A 248 -12.83 -5.20 9.26
CA LEU A 248 -13.22 -6.59 8.98
C LEU A 248 -12.12 -7.40 8.30
N GLY A 249 -11.36 -6.81 7.38
CA GLY A 249 -10.31 -7.54 6.69
C GLY A 249 -9.18 -8.00 7.61
N TRP A 250 -8.68 -7.09 8.45
CA TRP A 250 -7.64 -7.42 9.41
C TRP A 250 -8.13 -8.44 10.45
N LEU A 251 -9.34 -8.21 11.00
CA LEU A 251 -9.96 -9.13 11.97
C LEU A 251 -10.24 -10.50 11.34
N ALA A 252 -10.67 -10.57 10.09
CA ALA A 252 -10.94 -11.82 9.40
C ALA A 252 -9.68 -12.66 9.26
N TYR A 253 -8.54 -12.06 8.87
CA TYR A 253 -7.30 -12.83 8.74
C TYR A 253 -6.75 -13.25 10.10
N VAL A 254 -6.70 -12.34 11.07
CA VAL A 254 -6.21 -12.66 12.43
C VAL A 254 -7.08 -13.73 13.10
N GLY A 255 -8.41 -13.61 12.97
CA GLY A 255 -9.35 -14.62 13.46
C GLY A 255 -9.21 -15.95 12.71
N TRP A 256 -9.02 -15.93 11.39
CA TRP A 256 -8.78 -17.14 10.61
C TRP A 256 -7.49 -17.86 11.01
N VAL A 257 -6.40 -17.14 11.29
CA VAL A 257 -5.16 -17.74 11.82
C VAL A 257 -5.43 -18.36 13.19
N GLY A 258 -6.20 -17.69 14.05
CA GLY A 258 -6.58 -18.24 15.35
C GLY A 258 -7.40 -19.53 15.25
N LEU A 259 -8.40 -19.57 14.37
CA LEU A 259 -9.17 -20.78 14.08
C LEU A 259 -8.30 -21.89 13.49
N ARG A 260 -7.42 -21.55 12.54
CA ARG A 260 -6.54 -22.51 11.87
C ARG A 260 -5.54 -23.16 12.81
N LEU A 261 -5.06 -22.44 13.81
CA LEU A 261 -4.13 -22.96 14.82
C LEU A 261 -4.84 -23.55 16.05
N GLY A 262 -6.17 -23.40 16.17
CA GLY A 262 -6.93 -23.80 17.35
C GLY A 262 -6.61 -22.94 18.59
N ARG A 263 -6.22 -21.67 18.40
CA ARG A 263 -5.72 -20.78 19.46
C ARG A 263 -6.20 -19.35 19.26
N TRP A 264 -6.79 -18.73 20.27
CA TRP A 264 -7.28 -17.35 20.17
C TRP A 264 -6.15 -16.34 19.90
N ASP A 265 -4.93 -16.62 20.39
CA ASP A 265 -3.73 -15.81 20.21
C ASP A 265 -2.90 -16.19 18.97
N GLY A 266 -3.41 -17.08 18.10
CA GLY A 266 -2.62 -17.76 17.08
C GLY A 266 -1.77 -16.85 16.20
N TYR A 267 -2.32 -15.73 15.72
CA TYR A 267 -1.56 -14.77 14.92
C TYR A 267 -0.42 -14.12 15.71
N PHE A 268 -0.65 -13.77 16.98
CA PHE A 268 0.38 -13.19 17.84
C PHE A 268 1.45 -14.23 18.20
N ALA A 269 1.07 -15.49 18.41
CA ALA A 269 2.02 -16.58 18.59
C ALA A 269 2.92 -16.77 17.37
N VAL A 270 2.38 -16.63 16.15
CA VAL A 270 3.19 -16.60 14.91
C VAL A 270 4.14 -15.40 14.93
N GLN A 271 3.68 -14.20 15.29
CA GLN A 271 4.54 -13.00 15.35
C GLN A 271 5.71 -13.15 16.36
N LYS A 272 5.52 -13.89 17.45
CA LYS A 272 6.60 -14.22 18.40
C LYS A 272 7.71 -15.05 17.75
N LEU A 273 7.35 -16.01 16.90
CA LEU A 273 8.33 -16.79 16.12
C LEU A 273 9.07 -15.94 15.08
N TRP A 274 8.59 -14.75 14.76
CA TRP A 274 9.25 -13.76 13.90
C TRP A 274 9.96 -12.66 14.70
N HIS A 275 10.15 -12.86 16.00
CA HIS A 275 10.71 -11.87 16.93
C HIS A 275 9.99 -10.50 16.88
N ASN A 276 8.73 -10.48 16.45
CA ASN A 276 7.98 -9.25 16.21
C ASN A 276 6.90 -9.08 17.28
N GLU A 277 7.33 -8.66 18.46
CA GLU A 277 6.46 -8.38 19.59
C GLU A 277 6.33 -6.87 19.81
N TRP A 278 5.39 -6.47 20.66
CA TRP A 278 5.29 -5.10 21.12
C TRP A 278 6.19 -4.92 22.34
N ASP A 279 7.20 -4.06 22.24
CA ASP A 279 8.13 -3.75 23.33
C ASP A 279 8.18 -2.26 23.65
N GLY A 280 7.28 -1.46 23.06
CA GLY A 280 7.25 -0.01 23.24
C GLY A 280 8.42 0.73 22.57
N GLY A 281 9.22 0.05 21.75
CA GLY A 281 10.33 0.63 21.00
C GLY A 281 11.68 0.54 21.68
N VAL A 282 11.80 -0.27 22.75
CA VAL A 282 13.06 -0.50 23.45
C VAL A 282 14.10 -1.10 22.50
N GLU A 283 13.74 -2.11 21.70
CA GLU A 283 14.59 -2.70 20.66
C GLU A 283 15.01 -1.67 19.62
N THR A 284 14.08 -0.83 19.17
CA THR A 284 14.34 0.24 18.21
C THR A 284 15.46 1.15 18.70
N LEU A 285 15.36 1.62 19.95
CA LEU A 285 16.34 2.50 20.57
C LEU A 285 17.66 1.77 20.83
N ARG A 286 17.61 0.52 21.27
CA ARG A 286 18.82 -0.30 21.51
C ARG A 286 19.59 -0.52 20.22
N ARG A 287 18.91 -0.81 19.11
CA ARG A 287 19.53 -0.96 17.78
C ARG A 287 20.10 0.35 17.25
N MET A 288 19.37 1.46 17.40
CA MET A 288 19.92 2.79 17.07
C MET A 288 21.20 3.07 17.86
N HIS A 289 21.19 2.84 19.17
CA HIS A 289 22.37 3.03 20.00
C HIS A 289 23.54 2.12 19.58
N ALA A 290 23.29 0.82 19.40
CA ALA A 290 24.31 -0.14 18.98
C ALA A 290 24.95 0.27 17.65
N LEU A 291 24.15 0.66 16.65
CA LEU A 291 24.64 1.02 15.31
C LEU A 291 25.59 2.22 15.28
N PHE A 292 25.38 3.21 16.15
CA PHE A 292 26.14 4.46 16.13
C PHE A 292 27.20 4.59 17.22
N VAL A 293 27.08 3.82 18.32
CA VAL A 293 27.97 3.91 19.48
C VAL A 293 28.90 2.70 19.58
N ILE A 294 28.41 1.51 19.23
CA ILE A 294 29.14 0.25 19.43
C ILE A 294 29.73 -0.25 18.10
N GLU A 295 28.93 -0.20 17.04
CA GLU A 295 29.27 -0.73 15.72
C GLU A 295 29.73 0.38 14.75
N ARG A 296 30.20 -0.04 13.57
CA ARG A 296 30.40 0.87 12.43
C ARG A 296 29.11 0.88 11.62
N PRO A 297 28.40 2.02 11.50
CA PRO A 297 27.08 2.04 10.89
C PRO A 297 27.18 1.67 9.41
N GLN A 298 26.55 0.56 9.03
CA GLN A 298 26.37 0.23 7.62
C GLN A 298 25.44 1.28 6.98
N LEU A 299 25.78 1.75 5.78
CA LEU A 299 25.09 2.85 5.11
C LEU A 299 23.56 2.62 5.04
N PHE A 300 23.13 1.39 4.75
CA PHE A 300 21.71 1.05 4.71
C PHE A 300 21.02 1.23 6.07
N LEU A 301 21.62 0.73 7.16
CA LEU A 301 21.04 0.84 8.49
C LEU A 301 21.03 2.29 9.01
N ALA A 302 22.06 3.06 8.69
CA ALA A 302 22.08 4.50 8.96
C ALA A 302 20.95 5.24 8.21
N MET A 303 20.71 4.87 6.94
CA MET A 303 19.57 5.37 6.17
C MET A 303 18.23 4.97 6.82
N VAL A 304 18.11 3.75 7.35
CA VAL A 304 16.89 3.31 8.06
C VAL A 304 16.65 4.20 9.27
N THR A 305 17.66 4.42 10.11
CA THR A 305 17.56 5.32 11.25
C THR A 305 17.17 6.74 10.83
N ALA A 306 17.79 7.29 9.77
CA ALA A 306 17.46 8.62 9.25
C ALA A 306 16.01 8.71 8.77
N VAL A 307 15.50 7.68 8.10
CA VAL A 307 14.08 7.60 7.69
C VAL A 307 13.16 7.56 8.90
N LEU A 308 13.49 6.80 9.95
CA LEU A 308 12.68 6.72 11.17
C LEU A 308 12.62 8.08 11.89
N LEU A 309 13.77 8.71 12.13
CA LEU A 309 13.84 10.02 12.78
C LEU A 309 13.17 11.10 11.94
N GLY A 310 13.46 11.13 10.63
CA GLY A 310 12.83 12.05 9.69
C GLY A 310 11.31 11.89 9.67
N SER A 311 10.81 10.66 9.75
CA SER A 311 9.36 10.39 9.78
C SER A 311 8.69 10.90 11.07
N VAL A 312 9.37 10.82 12.22
CA VAL A 312 8.89 11.42 13.47
C VAL A 312 8.83 12.94 13.35
N VAL A 313 9.89 13.58 12.82
CA VAL A 313 9.92 15.03 12.60
C VAL A 313 8.79 15.45 11.64
N LEU A 314 8.64 14.75 10.52
CA LEU A 314 7.58 15.00 9.54
C LEU A 314 6.18 14.80 10.12
N PHE A 315 6.00 13.87 11.06
CA PHE A 315 4.75 13.69 11.77
C PHE A 315 4.43 14.89 12.68
N VAL A 316 5.43 15.36 13.44
CA VAL A 316 5.29 16.56 14.28
C VAL A 316 4.93 17.78 13.43
N LEU A 317 5.60 17.98 12.29
CA LEU A 317 5.26 19.04 11.34
C LEU A 317 3.85 18.87 10.79
N SER A 318 3.46 17.65 10.42
CA SER A 318 2.10 17.34 9.93
C SER A 318 1.02 17.66 10.97
N ALA A 319 1.30 17.38 12.25
CA ALA A 319 0.42 17.72 13.36
C ALA A 319 0.36 19.23 13.61
N GLY A 320 1.50 19.93 13.54
CA GLY A 320 1.59 21.38 13.63
C GLY A 320 0.83 22.11 12.51
N ASP A 321 0.91 21.59 11.29
CA ASP A 321 0.17 22.03 10.10
C ASP A 321 -1.33 21.70 10.17
N ARG A 322 -1.78 20.99 11.22
CA ARG A 322 -3.17 20.54 11.41
C ARG A 322 -3.73 19.81 10.20
N GLN A 323 -2.95 18.88 9.64
CA GLN A 323 -3.43 18.02 8.56
C GLN A 323 -4.74 17.31 8.94
N PRO A 324 -5.57 16.92 7.95
CA PRO A 324 -6.83 16.24 8.21
C PRO A 324 -6.66 15.03 9.14
N LEU A 325 -7.52 14.92 10.15
CA LEU A 325 -7.52 13.85 11.15
C LEU A 325 -7.27 12.43 10.61
N PRO A 326 -7.92 11.94 9.53
CA PRO A 326 -7.67 10.59 9.03
C PRO A 326 -6.21 10.37 8.61
N LEU A 327 -5.53 11.41 8.11
CA LEU A 327 -4.11 11.32 7.74
C LEU A 327 -3.22 11.19 8.98
N LEU A 328 -3.46 12.02 9.99
CA LEU A 328 -2.72 12.02 11.25
C LEU A 328 -2.91 10.72 12.05
N VAL A 329 -4.15 10.20 12.12
CA VAL A 329 -4.42 8.94 12.83
C VAL A 329 -3.74 7.78 12.12
N PHE A 330 -3.83 7.73 10.78
CA PHE A 330 -3.18 6.67 10.01
C PHE A 330 -1.65 6.71 10.17
N THR A 331 -1.01 7.86 9.93
CA THR A 331 0.45 7.95 10.02
C THR A 331 0.98 7.83 11.44
N GLY A 332 0.26 8.38 12.43
CA GLY A 332 0.60 8.24 13.84
C GLY A 332 0.55 6.79 14.31
N LEU A 333 -0.51 6.05 13.98
CA LEU A 333 -0.61 4.63 14.32
C LEU A 333 0.39 3.77 13.52
N LEU A 334 0.64 4.09 12.25
CA LEU A 334 1.67 3.42 11.47
C LEU A 334 3.06 3.60 12.10
N LEU A 335 3.41 4.83 12.49
CA LEU A 335 4.66 5.13 13.19
C LEU A 335 4.73 4.42 14.54
N LEU A 336 3.64 4.42 15.31
CA LEU A 336 3.56 3.73 16.58
C LEU A 336 3.85 2.23 16.41
N ILE A 337 3.28 1.57 15.40
CA ILE A 337 3.52 0.15 15.12
C ILE A 337 4.97 -0.09 14.69
N VAL A 338 5.51 0.74 13.80
CA VAL A 338 6.87 0.56 13.25
C VAL A 338 7.96 0.86 14.29
N LEU A 339 7.75 1.85 15.15
CA LEU A 339 8.70 2.26 16.17
C LEU A 339 8.56 1.43 17.45
N GLY A 340 7.36 0.95 17.77
CA GLY A 340 7.05 0.25 19.01
C GLY A 340 7.18 -1.28 18.96
N SER A 341 7.53 -1.84 17.81
CA SER A 341 7.76 -3.29 17.64
C SER A 341 9.22 -3.67 17.87
N SER A 342 9.44 -4.89 18.39
CA SER A 342 10.75 -5.53 18.54
C SER A 342 11.22 -6.27 17.29
N GLY A 343 10.42 -6.25 16.23
CA GLY A 343 10.74 -6.91 14.96
C GLY A 343 12.03 -6.40 14.32
N VAL A 344 12.43 -7.11 13.28
CA VAL A 344 13.68 -6.89 12.56
C VAL A 344 13.87 -5.41 12.18
N TYR A 345 15.10 -4.90 12.31
CA TYR A 345 15.37 -3.46 12.23
C TYR A 345 15.38 -2.90 10.80
N PHE A 346 16.00 -3.61 9.86
CA PHE A 346 16.22 -3.13 8.49
C PHE A 346 14.94 -2.82 7.66
N PRO A 347 13.84 -3.61 7.72
CA PRO A 347 12.69 -3.39 6.83
C PRO A 347 11.78 -2.25 7.34
N ARG A 348 12.12 -1.58 8.45
CA ARG A 348 11.28 -0.55 9.06
C ARG A 348 11.12 0.68 8.17
N ALA A 349 12.15 1.06 7.42
CA ALA A 349 12.04 2.13 6.41
C ALA A 349 11.05 1.76 5.31
N ARG A 350 11.07 0.50 4.85
CA ARG A 350 10.13 -0.06 3.89
C ARG A 350 8.70 -0.08 4.44
N PHE A 351 8.50 -0.39 5.71
CA PHE A 351 7.18 -0.37 6.36
C PHE A 351 6.53 1.01 6.41
N LEU A 352 7.32 2.09 6.27
CA LEU A 352 6.83 3.47 6.22
C LEU A 352 6.52 3.98 4.80
N LEU A 353 6.78 3.21 3.74
CA LEU A 353 6.39 3.54 2.36
C LEU A 353 4.89 3.95 2.23
N PRO A 354 3.93 3.30 2.92
CA PRO A 354 2.53 3.69 2.86
C PRO A 354 2.23 5.01 3.59
N GLY A 355 3.13 5.47 4.46
CA GLY A 355 3.04 6.69 5.26
C GLY A 355 3.21 7.99 4.46
N PHE A 356 2.76 8.02 3.19
CA PHE A 356 2.88 9.18 2.30
C PHE A 356 2.34 10.50 2.87
N PRO A 357 1.35 10.56 3.79
CA PRO A 357 0.94 11.86 4.34
C PRO A 357 2.05 12.58 5.10
N LEU A 358 3.06 11.85 5.61
CA LEU A 358 4.26 12.45 6.22
C LEU A 358 5.04 13.33 5.22
N LEU A 359 4.89 13.09 3.92
CA LEU A 359 5.59 13.85 2.88
C LEU A 359 4.87 15.16 2.51
N LEU A 360 3.64 15.39 3.01
CA LEU A 360 2.85 16.58 2.69
C LEU A 360 3.52 17.90 3.08
N PRO A 361 4.14 18.08 4.26
CA PRO A 361 4.80 19.34 4.60
C PRO A 361 5.90 19.70 3.59
N VAL A 362 6.71 18.71 3.21
CA VAL A 362 7.78 18.87 2.20
C VAL A 362 7.19 19.13 0.82
N ALA A 363 6.14 18.41 0.43
CA ALA A 363 5.49 18.59 -0.86
C ALA A 363 4.91 20.00 -1.03
N VAL A 364 4.26 20.52 0.02
CA VAL A 364 3.68 21.87 0.03
C VAL A 364 4.77 22.93 -0.01
N ALA A 365 5.84 22.77 0.76
CA ALA A 365 6.98 23.70 0.74
C ALA A 365 7.65 23.75 -0.65
N LEU A 366 7.96 22.61 -1.24
CA LEU A 366 8.56 22.51 -2.57
C LEU A 366 7.62 22.98 -3.68
N ALA A 367 6.31 22.77 -3.54
CA ALA A 367 5.33 23.26 -4.52
C ALA A 367 5.26 24.80 -4.56
N ARG A 368 5.58 25.49 -3.45
CA ARG A 368 5.66 26.96 -3.38
C ARG A 368 7.03 27.50 -3.81
N ALA A 369 8.06 26.65 -3.86
CA ALA A 369 9.40 27.05 -4.26
C ALA A 369 9.46 27.41 -5.76
N ARG A 370 10.49 28.18 -6.13
CA ARG A 370 10.81 28.48 -7.53
C ARG A 370 11.08 27.18 -8.31
N THR A 371 10.71 27.15 -9.58
CA THR A 371 10.77 25.91 -10.40
C THR A 371 12.17 25.30 -10.45
N HIS A 372 13.25 26.10 -10.52
CA HIS A 372 14.61 25.56 -10.51
C HIS A 372 14.95 24.88 -9.18
N VAL A 373 14.59 25.47 -8.03
CA VAL A 373 14.79 24.84 -6.71
C VAL A 373 14.04 23.52 -6.62
N LEU A 374 12.79 23.51 -7.06
CA LEU A 374 11.96 22.32 -7.10
C LEU A 374 12.61 21.21 -7.95
N VAL A 375 13.02 21.52 -9.18
CA VAL A 375 13.62 20.55 -10.10
C VAL A 375 14.95 20.03 -9.56
N THR A 376 15.83 20.90 -9.05
CA THR A 376 17.10 20.49 -8.45
C THR A 376 16.87 19.57 -7.25
N ALA A 377 15.97 19.93 -6.33
CA ALA A 377 15.67 19.13 -5.15
C ALA A 377 15.10 17.75 -5.52
N LEU A 378 14.12 17.70 -6.42
CA LEU A 378 13.52 16.42 -6.86
C LEU A 378 14.51 15.54 -7.63
N THR A 379 15.39 16.15 -8.44
CA THR A 379 16.44 15.42 -9.18
C THR A 379 17.46 14.83 -8.21
N ALA A 380 17.92 15.61 -7.23
CA ALA A 380 18.83 15.13 -6.19
C ALA A 380 18.20 13.97 -5.40
N LEU A 381 16.96 14.12 -4.96
CA LEU A 381 16.23 13.05 -4.25
C LEU A 381 16.06 11.79 -5.10
N ALA A 382 15.76 11.93 -6.40
CA ALA A 382 15.62 10.79 -7.31
C ALA A 382 16.95 10.06 -7.51
N LEU A 383 18.07 10.78 -7.66
CA LEU A 383 19.41 10.20 -7.77
C LEU A 383 19.82 9.50 -6.47
N THR A 384 19.59 10.14 -5.32
CA THR A 384 19.84 9.56 -4.00
C THR A 384 19.00 8.30 -3.78
N SER A 385 17.73 8.31 -4.16
CA SER A 385 16.84 7.13 -4.12
C SER A 385 17.36 6.00 -5.00
N ALA A 386 17.82 6.30 -6.22
CA ALA A 386 18.40 5.31 -7.12
C ALA A 386 19.67 4.67 -6.54
N ALA A 387 20.56 5.48 -5.95
CA ALA A 387 21.77 5.02 -5.30
C ALA A 387 21.46 4.14 -4.06
N PHE A 388 20.56 4.58 -3.18
CA PHE A 388 20.14 3.78 -2.02
C PHE A 388 19.44 2.50 -2.42
N GLY A 389 18.57 2.51 -3.43
CA GLY A 389 17.90 1.32 -3.94
C GLY A 389 18.90 0.28 -4.48
N GLY A 390 19.90 0.72 -5.24
CA GLY A 390 20.99 -0.14 -5.68
C GLY A 390 21.82 -0.69 -4.52
N HIS A 391 22.18 0.16 -3.56
CA HIS A 391 22.96 -0.25 -2.38
C HIS A 391 22.19 -1.27 -1.53
N MET A 392 20.91 -1.01 -1.29
CA MET A 392 20.00 -1.87 -0.54
C MET A 392 19.87 -3.28 -1.14
N LEU A 393 19.85 -3.42 -2.48
CA LEU A 393 19.66 -4.73 -3.12
C LEU A 393 20.96 -5.43 -3.52
N LEU A 394 22.07 -4.71 -3.64
CA LEU A 394 23.32 -5.25 -4.21
C LEU A 394 24.52 -5.21 -3.26
N ALA A 395 24.53 -4.29 -2.29
CA ALA A 395 25.63 -4.15 -1.33
C ALA A 395 25.23 -4.61 0.07
N TRP A 396 23.99 -4.36 0.47
CA TRP A 396 23.40 -4.95 1.67
C TRP A 396 23.02 -6.42 1.41
N LEU A 397 23.46 -7.31 2.30
CA LEU A 397 23.30 -8.77 2.15
C LEU A 397 21.94 -9.28 2.66
N GLY A 398 21.16 -8.43 3.34
CA GLY A 398 19.86 -8.78 3.90
C GLY A 398 18.67 -8.34 3.02
N PRO A 399 17.45 -8.62 3.48
CA PRO A 399 16.23 -8.09 2.85
C PRO A 399 16.15 -6.55 2.94
N PRO A 400 15.40 -5.92 2.01
CA PRO A 400 15.15 -4.48 2.00
C PRO A 400 14.14 -3.99 3.06
#